data_AF-A0A433LG34-F1
#
_entry.id   AF-A0A433LG34-F1
#
_cell.length_a   1.000
_cell.length_b   1.000
_cell.length_c   1.000
_cell.angle_alpha   90.00
_cell.angle_beta   90.00
_cell.angle_gamma   90.00
#
_symmetry.space_group_name_H-M   'P 1'
#
loop_
_entity.id
_entity.type
_entity.pdbx_description
1 polymer ?
#
loop_
_entity_poly.entity_id
_entity_poly.type
_entity_poly.pdbx_seq_one_letter_code
_entity_poly.pdbx_strand_id
1 'polypeptide(L)'
;MHHIHLAEISQAGLQLAIQEIKEEMFDTPQCDYTIAKLLCHCSQFDAAERQLDEMLLKWGSSPDVIELTEKGYTMVATMSASNSAKTLSSVPANQPSRETVAA
;
A
#
# COMPACT_ATOMS: atom_id res chain seq x y z
N MET A 1 8.15 5.97 21.06
CA MET A 1 8.40 5.30 19.76
C MET A 1 8.22 6.33 18.67
N HIS A 2 9.27 6.64 17.90
CA HIS A 2 9.18 7.60 16.80
C HIS A 2 8.39 6.95 15.66
N HIS A 3 7.19 7.46 15.41
CA HIS A 3 6.50 7.22 14.14
C HIS A 3 7.35 7.91 13.07
N ILE A 4 8.13 7.12 12.32
CA ILE A 4 8.74 7.60 11.08
C ILE A 4 7.56 7.95 10.19
N HIS A 5 7.24 9.24 10.11
CA HIS A 5 6.33 9.80 9.14
C HIS A 5 7.01 9.53 7.80
N LEU A 6 6.60 8.45 7.11
CA LEU A 6 7.01 8.22 5.73
C LEU A 6 6.62 9.52 5.02
N ALA A 7 7.63 10.28 4.56
CA ALA A 7 7.37 11.54 3.88
C ALA A 7 6.35 11.27 2.78
N GLU A 8 5.29 12.08 2.72
CA GLU A 8 4.30 11.98 1.66
C GLU A 8 5.05 12.17 0.34
N ILE A 9 5.37 11.06 -0.34
CA ILE A 9 6.05 11.11 -1.61
C ILE A 9 5.09 11.77 -2.58
N SER A 10 5.57 12.77 -3.32
CA SER A 10 4.77 13.33 -4.39
C SER A 10 4.51 12.24 -5.44
N GLN A 11 3.39 12.32 -6.16
CA GLN A 11 3.10 11.36 -7.23
C GLN A 11 4.25 11.30 -8.25
N ALA A 12 4.89 12.43 -8.56
CA ALA A 12 6.06 12.48 -9.43
C ALA A 12 7.27 11.76 -8.82
N GLY A 13 7.54 11.95 -7.53
CA GLY A 13 8.62 11.24 -6.83
C GLY A 13 8.40 9.72 -6.81
N LEU A 14 7.15 9.27 -6.65
CA LEU A 14 6.81 7.85 -6.70
C LEU A 14 7.07 7.25 -8.08
N GLN A 15 6.69 7.96 -9.14
CA GLN A 15 6.96 7.49 -10.52
C GLN A 15 8.46 7.42 -10.82
N LEU A 16 9.25 8.40 -10.34
CA LEU A 16 10.70 8.35 -10.46
C LEU A 16 11.29 7.13 -9.73
N ALA A 17 10.89 6.89 -8.48
CA ALA A 17 11.36 5.73 -7.72
C ALA A 17 11.00 4.39 -8.40
N ILE A 18 9.80 4.28 -8.96
CA ILE A 18 9.39 3.10 -9.74
C ILE A 18 10.28 2.92 -10.97
N GLN A 19 10.58 4.01 -11.68
CA GLN A 19 11.45 3.97 -12.86
C GLN A 19 12.87 3.55 -12.50
N GLU A 20 13.44 4.08 -11.42
CA GLU A 20 14.75 3.69 -10.91
C GLU A 20 14.80 2.19 -10.56
N ILE A 21 13.77 1.67 -9.88
CA ILE A 21 13.67 0.22 -9.58
C ILE A 21 13.68 -0.61 -10.87
N LYS A 22 12.92 -0.20 -11.89
CA LYS A 22 12.88 -0.90 -13.19
C LYS A 22 14.23 -0.89 -13.90
N GLU A 23 14.96 0.21 -13.81
CA GLU A 23 16.28 0.35 -14.42
C GLU A 23 17.34 -0.49 -13.69
N GLU A 24 17.28 -0.57 -12.37
CA GLU A 24 18.26 -1.30 -11.56
C GLU A 24 18.01 -2.82 -11.53
N MET A 25 16.75 -3.24 -11.36
CA MET A 25 16.39 -4.65 -11.16
C MET A 25 16.13 -5.41 -12.47
N PHE A 26 16.11 -4.70 -13.60
CA PHE A 26 15.73 -5.22 -14.91
C PHE A 26 14.34 -5.89 -14.89
N ASP A 27 13.98 -6.52 -16.00
CA ASP A 27 12.68 -7.15 -16.14
C ASP A 27 12.65 -8.53 -15.46
N THR A 28 12.29 -8.54 -14.17
CA THR A 28 12.22 -9.75 -13.34
C THR A 28 10.98 -9.76 -12.45
N PRO A 29 10.47 -10.92 -12.02
CA PRO A 29 9.36 -10.99 -11.06
C PRO A 29 9.65 -10.24 -9.76
N GLN A 30 10.90 -10.26 -9.29
CA GLN A 30 11.33 -9.55 -8.10
C GLN A 30 11.23 -8.03 -8.26
N CYS A 31 11.42 -7.50 -9.47
CA CYS A 31 11.21 -6.08 -9.78
C CYS A 31 9.75 -5.71 -9.57
N ASP A 32 8.82 -6.47 -10.16
CA ASP A 32 7.38 -6.21 -10.03
C ASP A 32 6.90 -6.31 -8.57
N TYR A 33 7.37 -7.31 -7.82
CA TYR A 33 7.10 -7.42 -6.40
C TYR A 33 7.66 -6.23 -5.59
N THR A 34 8.85 -5.74 -5.93
CA THR A 34 9.46 -4.59 -5.24
C THR A 34 8.67 -3.30 -5.49
N ILE A 35 8.15 -3.11 -6.71
CA ILE A 35 7.23 -2.02 -7.03
C ILE A 35 5.95 -2.13 -6.21
N ALA A 36 5.32 -3.31 -6.14
CA ALA A 36 4.12 -3.53 -5.34
C ALA A 36 4.35 -3.20 -3.84
N LYS A 37 5.53 -3.55 -3.31
CA LYS A 37 5.95 -3.19 -1.95
C LYS A 37 6.07 -1.69 -1.74
N LEU A 38 6.69 -0.96 -2.67
CA LEU A 38 6.77 0.49 -2.62
C LEU A 38 5.36 1.13 -2.62
N LEU A 39 4.48 0.67 -3.51
CA LEU A 39 3.10 1.15 -3.60
C LEU A 39 2.33 0.94 -2.29
N CYS A 40 2.50 -0.22 -1.62
CA CYS A 40 1.91 -0.47 -0.30
C CYS A 40 2.40 0.52 0.77
N HIS A 41 3.70 0.83 0.79
CA HIS A 41 4.25 1.82 1.73
C HIS A 41 3.70 3.22 1.45
N CYS A 42 3.42 3.55 0.19
CA CYS A 42 2.78 4.80 -0.20
C CYS A 42 1.24 4.78 -0.08
N SER A 43 0.66 3.75 0.56
CA SER A 43 -0.79 3.55 0.71
C SER A 43 -1.57 3.49 -0.62
N GLN A 44 -0.90 3.18 -1.73
CA GLN A 44 -1.52 2.96 -3.04
C GLN A 44 -1.88 1.48 -3.23
N PHE A 45 -2.80 0.98 -2.39
CA PHE A 45 -3.13 -0.44 -2.31
C PHE A 45 -3.71 -1.00 -3.61
N ASP A 46 -4.65 -0.31 -4.25
CA ASP A 46 -5.25 -0.74 -5.53
C ASP A 46 -4.21 -0.86 -6.65
N ALA A 47 -3.22 0.04 -6.65
CA ALA A 47 -2.12 0.00 -7.62
C ALA A 47 -1.16 -1.15 -7.31
N ALA A 48 -0.91 -1.43 -6.02
CA ALA A 48 -0.10 -2.57 -5.60
C ALA A 48 -0.73 -3.90 -6.00
N GLU A 49 -2.05 -4.08 -5.80
CA GLU A 49 -2.76 -5.29 -6.25
C GLU A 49 -2.66 -5.46 -7.76
N ARG A 50 -2.92 -4.39 -8.53
CA ARG A 50 -2.81 -4.45 -9.99
C ARG A 50 -1.41 -4.82 -10.46
N GLN A 51 -0.37 -4.32 -9.79
CA GLN A 51 1.02 -4.69 -10.10
C GLN A 51 1.27 -6.20 -9.87
N LEU A 52 0.67 -6.79 -8.84
CA LEU A 52 0.78 -8.23 -8.57
C LEU A 52 -0.02 -9.06 -9.59
N ASP A 53 -1.19 -8.57 -10.01
CA ASP A 53 -1.98 -9.19 -11.08
C ASP A 53 -1.20 -9.18 -12.41
N GLU A 54 -0.57 -8.04 -12.74
CA GLU A 54 0.28 -7.89 -13.93
C GLU A 54 1.51 -8.81 -13.86
N MET A 55 2.12 -8.97 -12.68
CA MET A 55 3.22 -9.90 -12.46
C MET A 55 2.81 -11.34 -12.78
N LEU A 56 1.64 -11.80 -12.29
CA LEU A 56 1.11 -13.14 -12.59
C LEU A 56 0.81 -13.30 -14.09
N LEU A 57 0.24 -12.28 -14.71
CA LEU A 57 -0.08 -12.30 -16.14
C LEU A 57 1.19 -12.39 -17.00
N LYS A 58 2.23 -11.66 -16.61
CA LYS A 58 3.48 -11.54 -17.36
C LYS A 58 4.39 -12.75 -17.18
N TRP A 59 4.60 -13.18 -15.94
CA TRP A 59 5.58 -14.21 -15.59
C TRP A 59 4.97 -15.61 -15.42
N GLY A 60 3.64 -15.70 -15.40
CA GLY A 60 2.92 -16.95 -15.17
C GLY A 60 2.96 -17.39 -13.71
N SER A 61 2.67 -18.66 -13.49
CA SER A 61 2.46 -19.23 -12.14
C SER A 61 3.55 -20.22 -11.74
N SER A 62 4.81 -19.88 -12.00
CA SER A 62 5.92 -20.68 -11.45
C SER A 62 5.91 -20.60 -9.91
N PRO A 63 6.46 -21.60 -9.20
CA PRO A 63 6.47 -21.60 -7.74
C PRO A 63 7.02 -20.31 -7.12
N ASP A 64 8.11 -19.77 -7.69
CA ASP A 64 8.72 -18.53 -7.20
C ASP A 64 7.82 -17.31 -7.39
N VAL A 65 7.10 -17.22 -8.52
CA VAL A 65 6.17 -16.10 -8.80
C VAL A 65 4.94 -16.20 -7.92
N ILE A 66 4.45 -17.41 -7.65
CA ILE A 66 3.35 -17.66 -6.70
C ILE A 66 3.78 -17.25 -5.29
N GLU A 67 4.96 -17.66 -4.82
CA GLU A 67 5.44 -17.27 -3.48
C GLU A 67 5.55 -15.74 -3.33
N LEU A 68 6.06 -15.05 -4.35
CA LEU A 68 6.16 -13.58 -4.35
C LEU A 68 4.78 -12.92 -4.35
N THR A 69 3.83 -13.40 -5.15
CA THR A 69 2.48 -12.82 -5.20
C THR A 69 1.69 -13.07 -3.93
N GLU A 70 1.77 -14.26 -3.34
CA GLU A 70 1.15 -14.54 -2.04
C GLU A 70 1.69 -13.62 -0.94
N LYS A 71 3.01 -13.42 -0.89
CA LYS A 71 3.64 -12.42 0.00
C LYS A 71 3.11 -11.02 -0.28
N GLY A 72 2.99 -10.66 -1.57
CA GLY A 72 2.48 -9.37 -2.03
C GLY A 72 1.05 -9.10 -1.56
N TYR A 73 0.11 -9.99 -1.88
CA TYR A 73 -1.30 -9.83 -1.49
C TYR A 73 -1.48 -9.85 0.03
N THR A 74 -0.72 -10.68 0.74
CA THR A 74 -0.73 -10.68 2.22
C THR A 74 -0.32 -9.32 2.78
N MET A 75 0.72 -8.70 2.20
CA MET A 75 1.18 -7.38 2.58
C MET A 75 0.13 -6.30 2.29
N VAL A 76 -0.49 -6.32 1.09
CA VAL A 76 -1.59 -5.40 0.75
C VAL A 76 -2.72 -5.52 1.78
N ALA A 77 -3.22 -6.74 2.04
CA ALA A 77 -4.32 -6.98 2.95
C ALA A 77 -4.00 -6.49 4.38
N THR A 78 -2.77 -6.73 4.86
CA THR A 78 -2.34 -6.34 6.20
C THR A 78 -2.21 -4.82 6.35
N MET A 79 -1.58 -4.16 5.37
CA MET A 79 -1.31 -2.73 5.42
C MET A 79 -2.56 -1.89 5.16
N SER A 80 -3.41 -2.31 4.22
CA SER A 80 -4.69 -1.65 3.95
C SER A 80 -5.61 -1.68 5.17
N ALA A 81 -5.78 -2.85 5.80
CA ALA A 81 -6.58 -2.98 7.02
C ALA A 81 -6.04 -2.11 8.17
N SER A 82 -4.71 -2.08 8.32
CA SER A 82 -4.04 -1.24 9.31
C SER A 82 -4.26 0.26 9.05
N ASN A 83 -4.32 0.66 7.78
CA ASN A 83 -4.58 2.05 7.39
C ASN A 83 -6.03 2.44 7.66
N SER A 84 -7.00 1.57 7.34
CA SER A 84 -8.41 1.78 7.66
C SER A 84 -8.66 1.90 9.17
N ALA A 85 -7.98 1.08 10.00
CA ALA A 85 -8.09 1.16 11.44
C ALA A 85 -7.58 2.50 12.02
N LYS A 86 -6.51 3.07 11.44
CA LYS A 86 -6.01 4.40 11.84
C LYS A 86 -7.03 5.50 11.52
N THR A 87 -7.66 5.46 10.35
CA THR A 87 -8.69 6.43 9.97
C THR A 87 -9.91 6.35 10.88
N LEU A 88 -10.34 5.15 11.28
CA LEU A 88 -11.46 4.98 12.21
C LEU A 88 -11.13 5.45 13.63
N SER A 89 -9.88 5.29 14.08
CA SER A 89 -9.42 5.76 15.38
C SER A 89 -9.26 7.28 15.46
N SER A 90 -9.15 7.99 14.34
CA SER A 90 -9.00 9.45 14.30
C SER A 90 -10.32 10.22 14.14
N VAL A 91 -11.47 9.53 13.99
CA VAL A 91 -12.78 10.19 13.99
C VAL A 91 -13.15 10.58 15.44
N PRO A 92 -13.30 11.87 15.77
CA PRO A 92 -13.76 12.26 17.10
C PRO A 92 -15.22 11.84 17.26
N ALA A 93 -15.50 11.08 18.33
CA ALA A 93 -16.85 10.71 18.71
C ALA A 93 -17.68 11.97 19.00
N ASN A 94 -18.54 12.35 18.07
CA ASN A 94 -19.44 13.48 18.22
C ASN A 94 -20.47 13.12 19.31
N GLN A 95 -20.22 13.54 20.56
CA GLN A 95 -21.20 13.43 21.66
C GLN A 95 -22.38 14.38 21.38
N PRO A 96 -23.64 13.94 21.55
CA PRO A 96 -24.77 14.83 21.38
C PRO A 96 -24.84 15.80 22.57
N SER A 97 -24.68 17.09 22.28
CA SER A 97 -24.86 18.19 23.22
C SER A 97 -26.29 18.17 23.79
N ARG A 98 -26.39 18.00 25.11
CA ARG A 98 -27.65 18.08 25.87
C ARG A 98 -28.04 19.55 26.00
N GLU A 99 -28.90 20.06 25.12
CA GLU A 99 -29.57 21.35 25.30
C GLU A 99 -30.45 21.30 26.56
N THR A 100 -30.08 22.09 27.56
CA THR A 100 -30.89 22.34 28.75
C THR A 100 -31.72 23.59 28.46
N VAL A 101 -32.98 23.41 28.06
CA VAL A 101 -33.94 24.51 28.00
C VAL A 101 -34.54 24.66 29.40
N ALA A 102 -34.13 25.72 30.11
CA ALA A 102 -34.79 26.17 31.32
C ALA A 102 -35.95 27.09 30.95
N ALA A 103 -37.13 26.81 31.52
CA ALA A 103 -38.31 27.67 31.54
C ALA A 103 -38.54 28.18 32.96
#